data_AF-K1V6S2-F1
#
_entry.id   AF-K1V6S2-F1
#
_cell.length_a   1.000
_cell.length_b   1.000
_cell.length_c   1.000
_cell.angle_alpha   90.00
_cell.angle_beta   90.00
_cell.angle_gamma   90.00
#
_symmetry.space_group_name_H-M   'P 1'
#
loop_
_entity.id
_entity.type
_entity.pdbx_description
1 polymer ?
#
loop_
_entity_poly.entity_id
_entity_poly.type
_entity_poly.pdbx_seq_one_letter_code
_entity_poly.pdbx_strand_id
1 'polypeptide(L)'
;MPGDEESPYAARPAPESFDDFMAQISAIQEAHGGIMVDEDLYEDIFGEAPFGARPEFIKNLPRPTTAEIKKQDTTDCPVCLQSLGAIETEEEYALADEAFFGDLEALGLRKLPCDGGHVVCARCCKSWLRLNNSCPLCRATVDPQAPVSHPMIDQQRHTEQMLSLFHAVFGQRGSGGPGSAQGAPGAGGLPGGFPGLGDVLGGMGFGGGGGRSGERREREEDRSAFSGMYS
;
A
#
# COMPACT_ATOMS: atom_id res chain seq x y z
N MET A 1 22.59 27.13 42.67
CA MET A 1 21.65 27.65 41.67
C MET A 1 21.98 26.94 40.37
N PRO A 2 21.24 25.88 39.98
CA PRO A 2 21.39 25.31 38.64
C PRO A 2 20.95 26.37 37.63
N GLY A 3 21.79 26.61 36.63
CA GLY A 3 21.57 27.63 35.61
C GLY A 3 20.34 27.30 34.77
N ASP A 4 19.64 28.35 34.36
CA ASP A 4 18.52 28.29 33.44
C ASP A 4 19.02 27.77 32.07
N GLU A 5 19.02 26.45 31.89
CA GLU A 5 19.17 25.85 30.57
C GLU A 5 17.91 26.22 29.76
N GLU A 6 18.07 27.19 28.86
CA GLU A 6 17.05 27.56 27.88
C GLU A 6 16.59 26.30 27.15
N SER A 7 15.31 25.96 27.33
CA SER A 7 14.71 24.83 26.65
C SER A 7 14.92 24.98 25.14
N PRO A 8 15.50 23.98 24.46
CA PRO A 8 15.68 24.04 23.00
C PRO A 8 14.35 24.08 22.23
N TYR A 9 13.22 23.97 22.96
CA TYR A 9 11.85 24.07 22.45
C TYR A 9 11.18 25.42 22.75
N ALA A 10 11.93 26.45 23.13
CA ALA A 10 11.40 27.82 23.14
C ALA A 10 10.73 28.11 21.79
N ALA A 11 9.48 28.57 21.82
CA ALA A 11 8.60 28.67 20.67
C ALA A 11 9.29 29.44 19.54
N ARG A 12 9.70 28.73 18.47
CA ARG A 12 10.21 29.39 17.27
C ARG A 12 9.06 30.22 16.68
N PRO A 13 9.32 31.47 16.26
CA PRO A 13 8.30 32.25 15.58
C PRO A 13 7.82 31.50 14.33
N ALA A 14 6.51 31.51 14.09
CA ALA A 14 5.94 30.90 12.90
C ALA A 14 6.48 31.63 11.65
N PRO A 15 6.83 30.90 10.56
CA PRO A 15 7.32 31.53 9.34
C PRO A 15 6.24 32.44 8.74
N GLU A 16 6.63 33.64 8.31
CA GLU A 16 5.70 34.63 7.76
C GLU A 16 5.32 34.34 6.30
N SER A 17 6.08 33.47 5.62
CA SER A 17 5.84 33.08 4.23
C SER A 17 6.39 31.69 3.92
N PHE A 18 5.99 31.14 2.77
CA PHE A 18 6.49 29.86 2.29
C PHE A 18 8.00 29.93 1.95
N ASP A 19 8.47 31.03 1.37
CA ASP A 19 9.89 31.22 1.06
C ASP A 19 10.74 31.27 2.34
N ASP A 20 10.22 31.92 3.39
CA ASP A 20 10.86 31.96 4.71
C ASP A 20 10.90 30.57 5.37
N PHE A 21 9.83 29.78 5.22
CA PHE A 21 9.81 28.38 5.66
C PHE A 21 10.85 27.52 4.93
N MET A 22 10.95 27.64 3.60
CA MET A 22 11.94 26.89 2.81
C MET A 22 13.38 27.32 3.13
N ALA A 23 13.60 28.62 3.41
CA ALA A 23 14.88 29.14 3.88
C ALA A 23 15.23 28.58 5.27
N GLN A 24 14.27 28.49 6.19
CA GLN A 24 14.47 27.88 7.50
C GLN A 24 14.80 26.39 7.41
N ILE A 25 14.12 25.61 6.54
CA ILE A 25 14.46 24.19 6.30
C ILE A 25 15.88 24.07 5.77
N SER A 26 16.26 24.89 4.79
CA SER A 26 17.59 24.85 4.18
C SER A 26 18.67 25.17 5.21
N ALA A 27 18.46 26.21 6.05
CA ALA A 27 19.37 26.57 7.13
C ALA A 27 19.51 25.46 8.19
N ILE A 28 18.43 24.75 8.51
CA ILE A 28 18.47 23.59 9.42
C ILE A 28 19.24 22.43 8.80
N GLN A 29 19.01 22.15 7.51
CA GLN A 29 19.73 21.10 6.78
C GLN A 29 21.24 21.40 6.70
N GLU A 30 21.62 22.66 6.47
CA GLU A 30 23.03 23.07 6.46
C GLU A 30 23.66 23.01 7.87
N ALA A 31 22.94 23.46 8.91
CA ALA A 31 23.45 23.48 10.28
C ALA A 31 23.59 22.09 10.91
N HIS A 32 22.70 21.15 10.56
CA HIS A 32 22.65 19.81 11.15
C HIS A 32 23.14 18.69 10.22
N GLY A 33 23.64 19.01 9.02
CA GLY A 33 24.18 18.01 8.08
C GLY A 33 23.11 17.18 7.36
N GLY A 34 21.94 17.75 7.14
CA GLY A 34 20.75 17.08 6.62
C GLY A 34 20.03 16.27 7.70
N ILE A 35 18.74 16.00 7.50
CA ILE A 35 18.08 14.88 8.20
C ILE A 35 18.62 13.62 7.53
N MET A 36 19.88 13.30 7.81
CA MET A 36 20.41 11.97 7.56
C MET A 36 19.72 11.14 8.63
N VAL A 37 18.63 10.47 8.26
CA VAL A 37 18.17 9.32 9.04
C VAL A 37 19.38 8.40 9.02
N ASP A 38 20.10 8.36 10.14
CA ASP A 38 21.33 7.59 10.28
C ASP A 38 21.03 6.18 9.78
N GLU A 39 21.67 5.80 8.68
CA GLU A 39 21.32 4.59 7.93
C GLU A 39 21.59 3.36 8.81
N ASP A 40 22.60 3.46 9.68
CA ASP A 40 22.91 2.47 10.70
C ASP A 40 21.83 2.44 11.79
N LEU A 41 21.29 3.59 12.20
CA LEU A 41 20.15 3.65 13.13
C LEU A 41 18.86 3.11 12.51
N TYR A 42 18.66 3.29 11.21
CA TYR A 42 17.53 2.70 10.49
C TYR A 42 17.69 1.18 10.39
N GLU A 43 18.88 0.68 10.07
CA GLU A 43 19.14 -0.76 10.09
C GLU A 43 19.06 -1.35 11.51
N ASP A 44 19.47 -0.65 12.56
CA ASP A 44 19.33 -1.11 13.94
C ASP A 44 17.87 -1.12 14.42
N ILE A 45 17.06 -0.14 14.01
CA ILE A 45 15.64 -0.03 14.41
C ILE A 45 14.74 -0.91 13.54
N PHE A 46 15.04 -1.05 12.25
CA PHE A 46 14.18 -1.70 11.25
C PHE A 46 14.78 -2.97 10.62
N GLY A 47 16.04 -3.29 10.86
CA GLY A 47 16.76 -4.38 10.19
C GLY A 47 16.59 -5.77 10.83
N GLU A 48 16.18 -5.87 12.10
CA GLU A 48 16.21 -7.17 12.81
C GLU A 48 14.86 -7.83 13.11
N ALA A 49 13.72 -7.19 12.85
CA ALA A 49 12.44 -7.84 13.09
C ALA A 49 11.97 -8.54 11.81
N PRO A 50 11.92 -9.89 11.76
CA PRO A 50 11.29 -10.61 10.65
C PRO A 50 9.79 -10.35 10.71
N PHE A 51 9.36 -9.25 10.10
CA PHE A 51 7.96 -8.91 9.94
C PHE A 51 7.36 -9.82 8.85
N GLY A 52 7.18 -11.12 9.09
CA GLY A 52 6.70 -12.00 8.04
C GLY A 52 6.83 -13.48 8.32
N ALA A 53 6.46 -14.28 7.32
CA ALA A 53 6.68 -15.72 7.33
C ALA A 53 8.19 -16.02 7.23
N ARG A 54 8.61 -17.14 7.83
CA ARG A 54 10.02 -17.53 7.81
C ARG A 54 10.49 -17.80 6.38
N PRO A 55 11.71 -17.41 5.99
CA PRO A 55 12.19 -17.59 4.61
C PRO A 55 12.21 -19.07 4.19
N GLU A 56 12.56 -19.96 5.12
CA GLU A 56 12.52 -21.41 4.89
C GLU A 56 11.11 -21.94 4.67
N PHE A 57 10.10 -21.34 5.31
CA PHE A 57 8.71 -21.69 5.07
C PHE A 57 8.27 -21.27 3.67
N ILE A 58 8.63 -20.05 3.24
CA ILE A 58 8.30 -19.51 1.91
C ILE A 58 8.91 -20.39 0.80
N LYS A 59 10.17 -20.82 0.96
CA LYS A 59 10.85 -21.69 -0.01
C LYS A 59 10.16 -23.04 -0.18
N ASN A 60 9.61 -23.59 0.90
CA ASN A 60 8.96 -24.91 0.92
C ASN A 60 7.47 -24.87 0.56
N LEU A 61 6.95 -23.73 0.10
CA LEU A 61 5.55 -23.65 -0.33
C LEU A 61 5.28 -24.56 -1.55
N PRO A 62 4.14 -25.27 -1.55
CA PRO A 62 3.82 -26.20 -2.62
C PRO A 62 3.62 -25.47 -3.95
N ARG A 63 4.10 -26.08 -5.03
CA ARG A 63 3.78 -25.67 -6.40
C ARG A 63 2.38 -26.21 -6.75
N PRO A 64 1.45 -25.36 -7.20
CA PRO A 64 0.14 -25.82 -7.62
C PRO A 64 0.25 -26.63 -8.91
N THR A 65 -0.65 -27.60 -9.07
CA THR A 65 -0.81 -28.30 -10.35
C THR A 65 -1.71 -27.51 -11.31
N THR A 66 -1.57 -27.73 -12.62
CA THR A 66 -2.46 -27.15 -13.66
C THR A 66 -3.95 -27.32 -13.34
N ALA A 67 -4.32 -28.46 -12.74
CA ALA A 67 -5.69 -28.74 -12.33
C ALA A 67 -6.18 -27.88 -11.15
N GLU A 68 -5.27 -27.47 -10.26
CA GLU A 68 -5.58 -26.59 -9.13
C GLU A 68 -5.65 -25.12 -9.56
N ILE A 69 -4.81 -24.71 -10.51
CA ILE A 69 -4.85 -23.36 -11.09
C ILE A 69 -6.22 -23.12 -11.73
N LYS A 70 -6.75 -24.10 -12.47
CA LYS A 70 -8.08 -24.02 -13.08
C LYS A 70 -9.25 -23.95 -12.09
N LYS A 71 -9.04 -24.31 -10.82
CA LYS A 71 -10.04 -24.23 -9.76
C LYS A 71 -10.04 -22.88 -9.05
N GLN A 72 -9.03 -22.04 -9.29
CA GLN A 72 -8.99 -20.68 -8.74
C GLN A 72 -10.07 -19.82 -9.39
N ASP A 73 -10.68 -18.95 -8.59
CA ASP A 73 -11.62 -17.94 -9.09
C ASP A 73 -10.91 -16.83 -9.89
N THR A 74 -9.61 -16.64 -9.66
CA THR A 74 -8.81 -15.59 -10.27
C THR A 74 -7.89 -16.14 -11.37
N THR A 75 -7.95 -15.53 -12.55
CA THR A 75 -7.08 -15.84 -13.70
C THR A 75 -5.68 -15.23 -13.60
N ASP A 76 -5.54 -14.18 -12.79
CA ASP A 76 -4.35 -13.35 -12.70
C ASP A 76 -3.82 -13.30 -11.27
N CYS A 77 -2.52 -13.06 -11.13
CA CYS A 77 -1.90 -12.85 -9.84
C CYS A 77 -2.43 -11.53 -9.23
N PRO A 78 -3.01 -11.53 -8.02
CA PRO A 78 -3.61 -10.33 -7.42
C PRO A 78 -2.60 -9.24 -7.05
N VAL A 79 -1.29 -9.56 -7.05
CA VAL A 79 -0.23 -8.63 -6.65
C VAL A 79 0.40 -7.94 -7.86
N CYS A 80 0.77 -8.70 -8.91
CA CYS A 80 1.43 -8.15 -10.10
C CYS A 80 0.52 -8.05 -11.33
N LEU A 81 -0.71 -8.57 -11.26
CA LEU A 81 -1.71 -8.58 -12.33
C LEU A 81 -1.27 -9.32 -13.61
N GLN A 82 -0.18 -10.10 -13.56
CA GLN A 82 0.18 -11.01 -14.64
C GLN A 82 -0.70 -12.25 -14.61
N SER A 83 -1.04 -12.77 -15.79
CA SER A 83 -1.86 -13.98 -15.89
C SER A 83 -1.13 -15.20 -15.36
N LEU A 84 -1.86 -16.04 -14.62
CA LEU A 84 -1.28 -17.24 -14.01
C LEU A 84 -0.76 -18.21 -15.08
N GLY A 85 -1.45 -18.29 -16.22
CA GLY A 85 -1.00 -19.09 -17.37
C GLY A 85 0.29 -18.56 -18.02
N ALA A 86 0.48 -17.23 -18.11
CA ALA A 86 1.73 -16.69 -18.63
C ALA A 86 2.91 -17.03 -17.70
N ILE A 87 2.72 -16.89 -16.39
CA ILE A 87 3.75 -17.21 -15.39
C ILE A 87 4.12 -18.71 -15.42
N GLU A 88 3.13 -19.59 -15.58
CA GLU A 88 3.35 -21.04 -15.75
C GLU A 88 4.21 -21.32 -17.00
N THR A 89 3.85 -20.72 -18.14
CA THR A 89 4.66 -20.89 -19.37
C THR A 89 6.08 -20.32 -19.23
N GLU A 90 6.25 -19.18 -18.56
CA GLU A 90 7.58 -18.60 -18.30
C GLU A 90 8.45 -19.56 -17.46
N GLU A 91 7.87 -20.22 -16.45
CA GLU A 91 8.56 -21.24 -15.66
C GLU A 91 8.97 -22.45 -16.51
N GLU A 92 8.06 -22.96 -17.36
CA GLU A 92 8.35 -24.08 -18.27
C GLU A 92 9.49 -23.75 -19.25
N TYR A 93 9.47 -22.55 -19.85
CA TYR A 93 10.55 -22.10 -20.73
C TYR A 93 11.88 -21.94 -20.00
N ALA A 94 11.86 -21.37 -18.79
CA ALA A 94 13.07 -21.20 -17.99
C ALA A 94 13.68 -22.54 -17.55
N LEU A 95 12.86 -23.56 -17.29
CA LEU A 95 13.32 -24.92 -16.98
C LEU A 95 13.87 -25.63 -18.23
N ALA A 96 13.30 -25.38 -19.41
CA ALA A 96 13.76 -25.98 -20.67
C ALA A 96 15.10 -25.40 -21.14
N ASP A 97 15.40 -24.14 -20.83
CA ASP A 97 16.57 -23.41 -21.33
C ASP A 97 17.76 -23.37 -20.34
N GLU A 98 17.82 -24.34 -19.41
CA GLU A 98 18.88 -24.55 -18.40
C GLU A 98 19.73 -23.31 -18.02
N ALA A 99 19.07 -22.24 -17.54
CA ALA A 99 19.67 -21.08 -16.86
C ALA A 99 19.96 -19.78 -17.64
N PHE A 100 19.16 -19.39 -18.64
CA PHE A 100 19.22 -18.00 -19.13
C PHE A 100 18.54 -16.96 -18.21
N PHE A 101 17.57 -17.36 -17.37
CA PHE A 101 16.73 -16.44 -16.59
C PHE A 101 16.87 -16.58 -15.06
N GLY A 102 17.97 -16.05 -14.49
CA GLY A 102 18.03 -15.63 -13.07
C GLY A 102 17.63 -16.65 -11.98
N ASP A 103 17.10 -16.14 -10.86
CA ASP A 103 16.72 -16.91 -9.65
C ASP A 103 15.50 -17.81 -9.91
N LEU A 104 15.75 -19.10 -10.17
CA LEU A 104 14.74 -20.14 -10.37
C LEU A 104 13.75 -20.27 -9.18
N GLU A 105 14.16 -19.88 -7.97
CA GLU A 105 13.25 -19.91 -6.81
C GLU A 105 12.15 -18.86 -6.90
N ALA A 106 12.42 -17.75 -7.61
CA ALA A 106 11.50 -16.63 -7.79
C ALA A 106 10.57 -16.79 -9.00
N LEU A 107 10.77 -17.82 -9.82
CA LEU A 107 9.90 -18.16 -10.94
C LEU A 107 8.76 -19.11 -10.55
N GLY A 108 7.68 -19.02 -11.32
CA GLY A 108 6.55 -19.91 -11.22
C GLY A 108 5.44 -19.47 -10.27
N LEU A 109 4.60 -20.44 -9.92
CA LEU A 109 3.44 -20.26 -9.06
C LEU A 109 3.67 -20.92 -7.68
N ARG A 110 3.06 -20.35 -6.65
CA ARG A 110 3.05 -20.91 -5.29
C ARG A 110 1.63 -20.92 -4.74
N LYS A 111 1.28 -22.02 -4.09
CA LYS A 111 0.00 -22.22 -3.42
C LYS A 111 0.15 -21.90 -1.93
N LEU A 112 -0.67 -20.99 -1.43
CA LEU A 112 -0.69 -20.61 -0.03
C LEU A 112 -1.52 -21.62 0.79
N PRO A 113 -1.05 -22.06 1.98
CA PRO A 113 -1.79 -22.94 2.91
C PRO A 113 -2.90 -22.20 3.66
N CYS A 114 -3.75 -21.47 2.94
CA CYS A 114 -4.99 -20.90 3.44
C CYS A 114 -6.17 -21.79 3.05
N ASP A 115 -7.33 -21.60 3.69
CA ASP A 115 -8.53 -22.43 3.44
C ASP A 115 -8.98 -22.44 1.97
N GLY A 116 -8.78 -21.32 1.27
CA GLY A 116 -9.09 -21.19 -0.16
C GLY A 116 -7.99 -21.73 -1.09
N GLY A 117 -6.83 -22.13 -0.58
CA GLY A 117 -5.71 -22.63 -1.38
C GLY A 117 -5.26 -21.65 -2.46
N HIS A 118 -5.27 -20.35 -2.17
CA HIS A 118 -5.01 -19.28 -3.13
C HIS A 118 -3.62 -19.39 -3.78
N VAL A 119 -3.56 -19.11 -5.09
CA VAL A 119 -2.35 -19.20 -5.91
C VAL A 119 -1.85 -17.81 -6.26
N VAL A 120 -0.54 -17.60 -6.13
CA VAL A 120 0.14 -16.35 -6.45
C VAL A 120 1.48 -16.61 -7.15
N CYS A 121 2.01 -15.60 -7.84
CA CYS A 121 3.34 -15.67 -8.43
C CYS A 121 4.43 -15.85 -7.35
N ALA A 122 5.46 -16.67 -7.59
CA ALA A 122 6.49 -16.98 -6.61
C ALA A 122 7.24 -15.73 -6.12
N ARG A 123 7.59 -14.82 -7.05
CA ARG A 123 8.19 -13.52 -6.72
C ARG A 123 7.32 -12.69 -5.80
N CYS A 124 6.04 -12.58 -6.12
CA CYS A 124 5.03 -11.83 -5.37
C CYS A 124 4.85 -12.44 -3.97
N CYS A 125 4.77 -13.76 -3.91
CA CYS A 125 4.66 -14.53 -2.67
C CYS A 125 5.86 -14.28 -1.76
N LYS A 126 7.08 -14.36 -2.29
CA LYS A 126 8.33 -14.13 -1.55
C LYS A 126 8.40 -12.70 -1.00
N SER A 127 8.15 -11.69 -1.84
CA SER A 127 8.19 -10.29 -1.41
C SER A 127 7.08 -9.96 -0.41
N TRP A 128 5.87 -10.47 -0.62
CA TRP A 128 4.73 -10.21 0.26
C TRP A 128 4.90 -10.89 1.62
N LEU A 129 5.23 -12.19 1.63
CA LEU A 129 5.33 -12.98 2.86
C LEU A 129 6.52 -12.58 3.73
N ARG A 130 7.55 -11.95 3.16
CA ARG A 130 8.65 -11.33 3.91
C ARG A 130 8.22 -10.13 4.75
N LEU A 131 7.12 -9.47 4.39
CA LEU A 131 6.58 -8.28 5.05
C LEU A 131 5.26 -8.54 5.79
N ASN A 132 4.52 -9.56 5.37
CA ASN A 132 3.19 -9.87 5.87
C ASN A 132 3.02 -11.38 6.01
N ASN A 133 2.74 -11.87 7.20
CA ASN A 133 2.42 -13.28 7.41
C ASN A 133 0.94 -13.60 7.10
N SER A 134 0.39 -13.05 6.01
CA SER A 134 -1.02 -13.18 5.66
C SER A 134 -1.22 -13.33 4.15
N CYS A 135 -2.26 -14.07 3.76
CA CYS A 135 -2.64 -14.22 2.36
C CYS A 135 -3.19 -12.89 1.81
N PRO A 136 -2.75 -12.41 0.63
CA PRO A 136 -3.24 -11.14 0.06
C PRO A 136 -4.74 -11.17 -0.30
N LEU A 137 -5.32 -12.36 -0.53
CA LEU A 137 -6.73 -12.54 -0.93
C LEU A 137 -7.66 -12.67 0.27
N CYS A 138 -7.38 -13.59 1.18
CA CYS A 138 -8.27 -13.89 2.32
C CYS A 138 -7.76 -13.40 3.67
N ARG A 139 -6.56 -12.82 3.73
CA ARG A 139 -5.88 -12.35 4.96
C ARG A 139 -5.65 -13.44 6.02
N ALA A 140 -5.89 -14.71 5.69
CA ALA A 140 -5.58 -15.83 6.57
C ALA A 140 -4.07 -15.90 6.85
N THR A 141 -3.71 -16.24 8.08
CA THR A 141 -2.33 -16.44 8.50
C THR A 141 -1.72 -17.63 7.78
N VAL A 142 -0.50 -17.47 7.26
CA VAL A 142 0.12 -18.48 6.37
C VAL A 142 1.13 -19.34 7.14
N ASP A 143 2.03 -18.74 7.91
CA ASP A 143 2.99 -19.44 8.77
C ASP A 143 2.60 -19.25 10.26
N PRO A 144 1.98 -20.24 10.92
CA PRO A 144 1.59 -20.13 12.33
C PRO A 144 2.80 -20.11 13.29
N GLN A 145 4.00 -20.46 12.80
CA GLN A 145 5.25 -20.45 13.56
C GLN A 145 6.08 -19.20 13.28
N ALA A 146 5.56 -18.26 12.47
CA ALA A 146 6.20 -16.98 12.30
C ALA A 146 6.22 -16.23 13.65
N PRO A 147 7.30 -15.50 13.95
CA PRO A 147 7.33 -14.63 15.11
C PRO A 147 6.18 -13.62 14.97
N VAL A 148 5.27 -13.65 15.94
CA VAL A 148 4.17 -12.69 16.02
C VAL A 148 4.78 -11.29 16.10
N SER A 149 4.45 -10.44 15.13
CA SER A 149 4.84 -9.03 15.12
C SER A 149 4.09 -8.30 16.24
N HIS A 150 4.66 -8.31 17.43
CA HIS A 150 4.22 -7.47 18.55
C HIS A 150 5.43 -6.76 19.12
N PRO A 151 5.83 -5.65 18.48
CA PRO A 151 5.77 -4.41 19.23
C PRO A 151 5.33 -3.17 18.45
N MET A 152 5.51 -3.07 17.13
CA MET A 152 5.35 -1.76 16.43
C MET A 152 3.92 -1.26 16.28
N ILE A 153 2.95 -2.13 15.96
CA ILE A 153 1.53 -1.70 15.88
C ILE A 153 1.00 -1.33 17.27
N ASP A 154 1.41 -2.06 18.30
CA ASP A 154 1.11 -1.73 19.69
C ASP A 154 1.82 -0.47 20.16
N GLN A 155 3.07 -0.27 19.74
CA GLN A 155 3.88 0.90 20.06
C GLN A 155 3.32 2.13 19.36
N GLN A 156 2.90 2.03 18.11
CA GLN A 156 2.21 3.10 17.40
C GLN A 156 0.87 3.43 18.06
N ARG A 157 0.05 2.41 18.40
CA ARG A 157 -1.19 2.63 19.18
C ARG A 157 -0.90 3.24 20.55
N HIS A 158 0.17 2.83 21.21
CA HIS A 158 0.59 3.37 22.50
C HIS A 158 1.06 4.83 22.38
N THR A 159 1.79 5.18 21.32
CA THR A 159 2.17 6.56 21.04
C THR A 159 0.97 7.42 20.68
N GLU A 160 0.02 6.90 19.91
CA GLU A 160 -1.24 7.58 19.59
C GLU A 160 -2.10 7.78 20.86
N GLN A 161 -2.13 6.78 21.74
CA GLN A 161 -2.77 6.88 23.07
C GLN A 161 -2.07 7.91 23.96
N MET A 162 -0.73 7.95 24.00
CA MET A 162 0.02 8.95 24.76
C MET A 162 -0.16 10.36 24.20
N LEU A 163 -0.15 10.55 22.88
CA LEU A 163 -0.41 11.84 22.24
C LEU A 163 -1.84 12.30 22.53
N SER A 164 -2.82 11.40 22.45
CA SER A 164 -4.20 11.69 22.83
C SER A 164 -4.32 12.11 24.30
N LEU A 165 -3.65 11.40 25.21
CA LEU A 165 -3.61 11.74 26.63
C LEU A 165 -2.94 13.10 26.87
N PHE A 166 -1.84 13.38 26.17
CA PHE A 166 -1.13 14.66 26.24
C PHE A 166 -2.03 15.82 25.78
N HIS A 167 -2.75 15.67 24.67
CA HIS A 167 -3.73 16.67 24.24
C HIS A 167 -4.91 16.83 25.22
N ALA A 168 -5.37 15.75 25.85
CA ALA A 168 -6.43 15.84 26.86
C ALA A 168 -5.98 16.56 28.14
N VAL A 169 -4.74 16.35 28.58
CA VAL A 169 -4.19 16.94 29.82
C VAL A 169 -3.73 18.38 29.61
N PHE A 170 -3.11 18.68 28.46
CA PHE A 170 -2.44 19.97 28.22
C PHE A 170 -3.13 20.84 27.16
N GLY A 171 -3.97 20.28 26.28
CA GLY A 171 -4.62 21.00 25.18
C GLY A 171 -5.79 21.90 25.57
N GLN A 172 -6.23 21.87 26.84
CA GLN A 172 -7.42 22.61 27.27
C GLN A 172 -7.14 24.01 27.84
N ARG A 173 -5.91 24.53 27.73
CA ARG A 173 -5.49 25.79 28.38
C ARG A 173 -5.54 27.05 27.50
N GLY A 174 -6.22 27.00 26.34
CA GLY A 174 -6.10 28.04 25.30
C GLY A 174 -7.32 28.89 24.94
N SER A 175 -8.51 28.71 25.54
CA SER A 175 -9.70 29.52 25.17
C SER A 175 -10.35 30.28 26.35
N GLY A 176 -9.56 30.60 27.37
CA GLY A 176 -9.96 31.52 28.44
C GLY A 176 -9.53 32.95 28.14
N GLY A 177 -10.05 33.56 27.07
CA GLY A 177 -9.95 35.01 26.88
C GLY A 177 -11.07 35.72 27.67
N PRO A 178 -10.76 36.58 28.65
CA PRO A 178 -11.76 37.38 29.33
C PRO A 178 -12.07 38.62 28.50
N GLY A 179 -13.31 38.74 28.03
CA GLY A 179 -13.87 40.04 27.62
C GLY A 179 -14.52 40.06 26.25
N SER A 180 -15.85 39.86 26.22
CA SER A 180 -16.80 40.76 25.54
C SER A 180 -18.22 40.24 25.75
N ALA A 181 -18.84 40.72 26.84
CA ALA A 181 -20.28 40.68 27.01
C ALA A 181 -20.90 41.94 26.37
N GLN A 182 -22.11 41.76 25.81
CA GLN A 182 -23.09 42.71 25.25
C GLN A 182 -23.20 42.57 23.72
N GLY A 183 -24.31 42.16 23.11
CA GLY A 183 -25.65 41.81 23.59
C GLY A 183 -26.60 41.80 22.37
N ALA A 184 -27.62 40.93 22.37
CA ALA A 184 -28.94 41.16 21.75
C ALA A 184 -29.85 39.93 21.93
N PRO A 185 -31.09 40.10 22.42
CA PRO A 185 -32.14 39.10 22.32
C PRO A 185 -32.99 39.35 21.06
N GLY A 186 -33.21 38.30 20.27
CA GLY A 186 -34.10 38.34 19.10
C GLY A 186 -34.87 37.04 18.99
N ALA A 187 -36.08 37.05 19.51
CA ALA A 187 -37.04 35.95 19.49
C ALA A 187 -37.81 35.88 18.15
N GLY A 188 -38.24 34.67 17.81
CA GLY A 188 -39.19 34.34 16.74
C GLY A 188 -38.64 33.24 15.84
N GLY A 189 -39.26 32.09 15.62
CA GLY A 189 -40.62 31.65 15.90
C GLY A 189 -41.13 30.82 14.72
N LEU A 190 -41.00 29.48 14.84
CA LEU A 190 -41.88 28.43 14.28
C LEU A 190 -41.92 28.24 12.73
N PRO A 191 -42.71 27.28 12.17
CA PRO A 191 -42.35 25.86 11.99
C PRO A 191 -42.72 25.30 10.58
N GLY A 192 -42.35 24.03 10.32
CA GLY A 192 -42.92 23.21 9.22
C GLY A 192 -41.99 23.10 8.00
N GLY A 193 -41.89 21.99 7.28
CA GLY A 193 -42.51 20.67 7.36
C GLY A 193 -41.83 19.74 6.34
N PHE A 194 -41.81 18.44 6.61
CA PHE A 194 -41.68 17.39 5.60
C PHE A 194 -42.99 17.32 4.80
N PRO A 195 -43.02 17.06 3.47
CA PRO A 195 -42.81 15.69 2.95
C PRO A 195 -42.27 15.56 1.49
N GLY A 196 -41.99 14.31 1.05
CA GLY A 196 -41.88 13.87 -0.36
C GLY A 196 -40.46 13.38 -0.71
N LEU A 197 -40.13 12.10 -0.85
CA LEU A 197 -40.71 11.03 -1.68
C LEU A 197 -41.02 11.51 -3.10
N GLY A 198 -40.06 11.31 -4.00
CA GLY A 198 -40.17 11.52 -5.43
C GLY A 198 -39.23 10.58 -6.16
N ASP A 199 -39.71 9.37 -6.38
CA ASP A 199 -39.24 8.46 -7.43
C ASP A 199 -39.07 9.21 -8.76
N VAL A 200 -37.88 9.09 -9.37
CA VAL A 200 -37.73 9.27 -10.81
C VAL A 200 -37.20 7.96 -11.39
N LEU A 201 -38.16 7.06 -11.56
CA LEU A 201 -38.18 6.05 -12.60
C LEU A 201 -38.28 6.77 -13.94
N GLY A 202 -37.20 6.74 -14.73
CA GLY A 202 -37.14 7.32 -16.06
C GLY A 202 -36.28 6.47 -16.97
N GLY A 203 -36.83 5.32 -17.38
CA GLY A 203 -36.30 4.55 -18.50
C GLY A 203 -36.49 5.29 -19.82
N MET A 204 -35.47 5.27 -20.67
CA MET A 204 -35.41 5.55 -22.11
C MET A 204 -33.92 5.49 -22.49
N GLY A 205 -33.42 4.80 -23.49
CA GLY A 205 -34.02 4.01 -24.53
C GLY A 205 -32.93 3.26 -25.30
N PHE A 206 -33.37 2.34 -26.15
CA PHE A 206 -32.56 1.61 -27.10
C PHE A 206 -31.89 2.54 -28.13
N GLY A 207 -30.61 2.31 -28.38
CA GLY A 207 -29.85 2.75 -29.56
C GLY A 207 -28.47 2.11 -29.45
N GLY A 208 -27.95 1.30 -30.37
CA GLY A 208 -28.15 1.30 -31.80
C GLY A 208 -26.82 1.66 -32.45
N GLY A 209 -26.09 0.66 -32.94
CA GLY A 209 -25.11 0.80 -34.01
C GLY A 209 -23.69 1.22 -33.63
N GLY A 210 -22.70 0.51 -34.18
CA GLY A 210 -21.31 0.96 -34.19
C GLY A 210 -20.30 -0.15 -34.38
N GLY A 211 -20.37 -0.87 -35.50
CA GLY A 211 -19.30 -1.78 -35.91
C GLY A 211 -17.98 -1.02 -36.07
N ARG A 212 -16.94 -1.48 -35.36
CA ARG A 212 -15.55 -1.10 -35.61
C ARG A 212 -14.83 -2.30 -36.18
N SER A 213 -15.08 -2.56 -37.47
CA SER A 213 -14.26 -3.41 -38.32
C SER A 213 -13.27 -2.50 -39.05
N GLY A 214 -12.05 -2.34 -38.52
CA GLY A 214 -11.07 -1.51 -39.20
C GLY A 214 -9.78 -1.27 -38.45
N GLU A 215 -9.12 -2.31 -37.91
CA GLU A 215 -7.76 -2.18 -37.36
C GLU A 215 -6.97 -3.50 -37.32
N ARG A 216 -7.39 -4.52 -38.09
CA ARG A 216 -6.74 -5.85 -38.11
C ARG A 216 -6.09 -6.23 -39.44
N ARG A 217 -5.79 -5.26 -40.31
CA ARG A 217 -5.21 -5.55 -41.66
C ARG A 217 -3.78 -5.05 -41.87
N GLU A 218 -3.26 -4.13 -41.07
CA GLU A 218 -1.91 -3.59 -41.29
C GLU A 218 -0.78 -4.42 -40.67
N ARG A 219 -1.08 -5.38 -39.77
CA ARG A 219 -0.02 -6.19 -39.11
C ARG A 219 0.43 -7.43 -39.89
N GLU A 220 -0.19 -7.73 -41.03
CA GLU A 220 0.07 -8.96 -41.79
C GLU A 220 1.06 -8.75 -42.95
N GLU A 221 1.28 -7.50 -43.37
CA GLU A 221 2.18 -7.17 -44.49
C GLU A 221 3.68 -7.24 -44.07
N ASP A 222 4.02 -6.90 -42.82
CA ASP A 222 5.41 -6.96 -42.34
C ASP A 222 5.98 -8.38 -42.22
N ARG A 223 5.12 -9.40 -42.11
CA ARG A 223 5.57 -10.80 -42.04
C ARG A 223 6.01 -11.38 -43.37
N SER A 224 5.65 -10.74 -44.49
CA SER A 224 5.93 -11.28 -45.83
C SER A 224 7.30 -10.84 -46.38
N ALA A 225 7.95 -9.84 -45.77
CA ALA A 225 9.24 -9.33 -46.25
C ALA A 225 10.44 -10.21 -45.85
N PHE A 226 10.30 -11.11 -44.88
CA PHE A 226 11.44 -11.87 -44.33
C PHE A 226 11.66 -13.25 -44.96
N SER A 227 10.72 -13.79 -45.74
CA SER A 227 10.84 -15.14 -46.31
C SER A 227 11.67 -15.24 -47.60
N GLY A 228 12.22 -14.12 -48.10
CA GLY A 228 12.95 -14.08 -49.37
C GLY A 228 14.48 -14.21 -49.29
N MET A 229 15.08 -14.33 -48.09
CA MET A 229 16.54 -14.24 -47.91
C MET A 229 17.30 -15.57 -47.88
N TYR A 230 16.61 -16.71 -48.02
CA TYR A 230 17.24 -18.04 -48.04
C TYR A 230 16.78 -18.87 -49.24
N SER A 231 17.04 -18.40 -50.44
CA SER A 231 16.98 -19.20 -51.68
C SER A 231 18.17 -18.87 -52.57
#